data_AF-A0A941SPG9-F1
#
_entry.id   AF-A0A941SPG9-F1
#
_cell.length_a   1.000
_cell.length_b   1.000
_cell.length_c   1.000
_cell.angle_alpha   90.00
_cell.angle_beta   90.00
_cell.angle_gamma   90.00
#
_symmetry.space_group_name_H-M   'P 1'
#
loop_
_entity.id
_entity.type
_entity.pdbx_description
1 polymer ?
#
loop_
_entity_poly.entity_id
_entity_poly.type
_entity_poly.pdbx_seq_one_letter_code
_entity_poly.pdbx_strand_id
1 'polypeptide(L)'
;MIDYIKEFLLSEELLPDLLRKMLLPIDSLESDLMIEITTSIELKNSTNECCHMVMASVPEKDKNSVWRMKDATAYGLVQFSTPCCDNKGDLADISYSLDGYEYLVASYGDGSFYTYNLAEKIWMTLGLSPRCIGNEHQEIVYDDLEKPMTEVAKGQISNEYYWRQRRNVIWKVRNDYLRDYLWRRGHLGVRSFYYKSYIKDSEEIRTLMRGKPHLRETPAEGWYDLDIREHVDGLLLIQVWATIIAILPEKFPE
;
A
#
# COMPACT_ATOMS: atom_id res chain seq x y z
N MET A 1 13.87 -10.56 -7.93
CA MET A 1 13.09 -10.36 -6.69
C MET A 1 12.41 -11.66 -6.28
N ILE A 2 11.66 -11.72 -5.17
CA ILE A 2 10.81 -12.89 -4.83
C ILE A 2 9.61 -12.90 -5.78
N ASP A 3 9.22 -14.07 -6.27
CA ASP A 3 8.05 -14.24 -7.14
C ASP A 3 6.82 -14.59 -6.29
N TYR A 4 6.19 -13.56 -5.72
CA TYR A 4 5.06 -13.74 -4.81
C TYR A 4 3.83 -14.36 -5.47
N ILE A 5 3.66 -14.24 -6.80
CA ILE A 5 2.56 -14.90 -7.51
C ILE A 5 2.73 -16.41 -7.47
N LYS A 6 3.94 -16.91 -7.75
CA LYS A 6 4.23 -18.35 -7.70
C LYS A 6 4.14 -18.93 -6.30
N GLU A 7 4.44 -18.14 -5.28
CA GLU A 7 4.33 -18.57 -3.88
C GLU A 7 2.91 -18.43 -3.32
N PHE A 8 2.03 -17.68 -4.00
CA PHE A 8 0.66 -17.50 -3.56
C PHE A 8 -0.17 -18.76 -3.80
N LEU A 9 -1.16 -18.97 -2.93
CA LEU A 9 -1.92 -20.22 -2.90
C LEU A 9 -2.86 -20.42 -4.09
N LEU A 10 -3.31 -19.32 -4.71
CA LEU A 10 -4.17 -19.34 -5.90
C LEU A 10 -3.34 -19.16 -7.16
N SER A 11 -3.73 -19.87 -8.23
CA SER A 11 -3.17 -19.66 -9.57
C SER A 11 -3.36 -18.22 -10.06
N GLU A 12 -2.44 -17.75 -10.91
CA GLU A 12 -2.43 -16.36 -11.40
C GLU A 12 -3.72 -16.01 -12.14
N GLU A 13 -4.30 -16.97 -12.86
CA GLU A 13 -5.52 -16.82 -13.65
C GLU A 13 -6.76 -16.54 -12.78
N LEU A 14 -6.71 -16.93 -11.50
CA LEU A 14 -7.78 -16.69 -10.53
C LEU A 14 -7.61 -15.37 -9.77
N LEU A 15 -6.44 -14.73 -9.87
CA LEU A 15 -6.17 -13.48 -9.17
C LEU A 15 -6.84 -12.30 -9.89
N PRO A 16 -7.63 -11.49 -9.17
CA PRO A 16 -8.06 -10.21 -9.69
C PRO A 16 -6.86 -9.31 -10.04
N ASP A 17 -7.02 -8.46 -11.06
CA ASP A 17 -5.95 -7.62 -11.60
C ASP A 17 -5.27 -6.76 -10.54
N LEU A 18 -6.04 -6.17 -9.61
CA LEU A 18 -5.48 -5.31 -8.57
C LEU A 18 -4.67 -6.11 -7.55
N LEU A 19 -5.15 -7.29 -7.15
CA LEU A 19 -4.39 -8.18 -6.25
C LEU A 19 -3.10 -8.64 -6.91
N ARG A 20 -3.17 -9.08 -8.18
CA ARG A 20 -1.99 -9.45 -8.96
C ARG A 20 -0.98 -8.30 -9.02
N LYS A 21 -1.43 -7.08 -9.30
CA LYS A 21 -0.57 -5.88 -9.30
C LYS A 21 0.08 -5.62 -7.93
N MET A 22 -0.64 -5.85 -6.84
CA MET A 22 -0.09 -5.67 -5.49
C MET A 22 0.99 -6.71 -5.18
N LEU A 23 0.81 -7.95 -5.63
CA LEU A 23 1.76 -9.06 -5.47
C LEU A 23 2.99 -8.93 -6.38
N LEU A 24 2.88 -8.24 -7.51
CA LEU A 24 4.00 -8.06 -8.43
C LEU A 24 5.05 -7.09 -7.87
N PRO A 25 6.31 -7.55 -7.74
CA PRO A 25 7.43 -6.66 -7.47
C PRO A 25 7.73 -5.75 -8.67
N ILE A 26 8.39 -4.63 -8.39
CA ILE A 26 8.77 -3.61 -9.36
C ILE A 26 10.22 -3.87 -9.78
N ASP A 27 10.37 -4.71 -10.81
CA ASP A 27 11.67 -5.00 -11.44
C ASP A 27 11.99 -4.05 -12.62
N SER A 28 11.06 -3.18 -13.01
CA SER A 28 11.28 -2.25 -14.14
C SER A 28 12.39 -1.23 -13.83
N LEU A 29 13.28 -1.06 -14.81
CA LEU A 29 14.30 -0.01 -14.90
C LEU A 29 13.87 1.13 -15.84
N GLU A 30 12.57 1.30 -16.06
CA GLU A 30 12.02 2.50 -16.70
C GLU A 30 12.02 3.64 -15.66
N SER A 31 12.78 4.70 -15.93
CA SER A 31 13.03 5.78 -14.97
C SER A 31 11.77 6.60 -14.67
N ASP A 32 10.94 6.85 -15.68
CA ASP A 32 9.74 7.68 -15.62
C ASP A 32 8.48 6.93 -15.18
N LEU A 33 8.60 5.62 -14.92
CA LEU A 33 7.50 4.82 -14.39
C LEU A 33 6.99 5.39 -13.06
N MET A 34 5.68 5.66 -12.99
CA MET A 34 5.04 6.16 -11.77
C MET A 34 4.65 5.01 -10.85
N ILE A 35 5.41 4.84 -9.77
CA ILE A 35 5.23 3.78 -8.77
C ILE A 35 4.18 4.17 -7.75
N GLU A 36 3.17 3.31 -7.57
CA GLU A 36 2.19 3.46 -6.50
C GLU A 36 2.80 3.14 -5.14
N ILE A 37 2.82 4.15 -4.25
CA ILE A 37 3.37 4.06 -2.90
C ILE A 37 2.31 4.13 -1.80
N THR A 38 1.08 4.55 -2.13
CA THR A 38 -0.10 4.42 -1.26
C THR A 38 -1.35 4.35 -2.13
N THR A 39 -2.26 3.45 -1.79
CA THR A 39 -3.51 3.22 -2.51
C THR A 39 -4.64 3.02 -1.51
N SER A 40 -5.75 3.72 -1.70
CA SER A 40 -7.01 3.46 -1.03
C SER A 40 -8.11 3.49 -2.08
N ILE A 41 -8.56 2.30 -2.46
CA ILE A 41 -9.56 2.07 -3.51
C ILE A 41 -10.74 1.31 -2.91
N GLU A 42 -11.95 1.77 -3.22
CA GLU A 42 -13.21 1.07 -2.96
C GLU A 42 -14.12 1.14 -4.18
N LEU A 43 -14.16 0.06 -4.96
CA LEU A 43 -15.00 -0.05 -6.15
C LEU A 43 -16.38 -0.59 -5.78
N LYS A 44 -17.43 0.01 -6.35
CA LYS A 44 -18.83 -0.39 -6.14
C LYS A 44 -19.42 -1.00 -7.40
N ASN A 45 -18.73 -2.00 -7.90
CA ASN A 45 -19.13 -2.83 -9.03
C ASN A 45 -19.48 -4.24 -8.53
N SER A 46 -19.69 -5.17 -9.46
CA SER A 46 -20.02 -6.56 -9.14
C SER A 46 -18.95 -7.29 -8.33
N THR A 47 -17.68 -6.87 -8.40
CA THR A 47 -16.58 -7.47 -7.63
C THR A 47 -16.44 -6.85 -6.24
N ASN A 48 -16.99 -5.66 -6.01
CA ASN A 48 -16.87 -4.93 -4.74
C ASN A 48 -15.41 -4.86 -4.25
N GLU A 49 -14.51 -4.60 -5.19
CA GLU A 49 -13.07 -4.67 -4.97
C GLU A 49 -12.58 -3.50 -4.11
N CYS A 50 -11.79 -3.82 -3.09
CA CYS A 50 -11.27 -2.89 -2.11
C CYS A 50 -9.78 -3.17 -1.90
N CYS A 51 -8.97 -2.12 -1.87
CA CYS A 51 -7.54 -2.24 -1.63
C CYS A 51 -7.03 -1.04 -0.85
N HIS A 52 -6.40 -1.31 0.30
CA HIS A 52 -5.73 -0.33 1.13
C HIS A 52 -4.26 -0.74 1.24
N MET A 53 -3.36 0.04 0.66
CA MET A 53 -1.93 -0.25 0.58
C MET A 53 -1.13 0.97 1.00
N VAL A 54 -0.10 0.74 1.82
CA VAL A 54 0.93 1.72 2.16
C VAL A 54 2.31 1.13 1.91
N MET A 55 3.22 1.95 1.42
CA MET A 55 4.62 1.60 1.29
C MET A 55 5.43 2.14 2.46
N ALA A 56 6.21 1.25 3.07
CA ALA A 56 7.22 1.56 4.07
C ALA A 56 8.63 1.54 3.46
N SER A 57 9.51 2.35 4.02
CA SER A 57 10.95 2.33 3.78
C SER A 57 11.61 1.52 4.90
N VAL A 58 12.09 0.33 4.57
CA VAL A 58 12.61 -0.65 5.55
C VAL A 58 14.11 -0.84 5.36
N PRO A 59 14.95 -0.72 6.41
CA PRO A 59 16.38 -1.00 6.28
C PRO A 59 16.68 -2.37 5.68
N GLU A 60 17.67 -2.46 4.79
CA GLU A 60 18.03 -3.74 4.13
C GLU A 60 18.37 -4.87 5.11
N LYS A 61 18.95 -4.52 6.27
CA LYS A 61 19.25 -5.47 7.35
C LYS A 61 18.01 -6.17 7.92
N ASP A 62 16.83 -5.56 7.79
CA ASP A 62 15.57 -6.04 8.34
C ASP A 62 14.72 -6.79 7.29
N LYS A 63 15.28 -7.04 6.10
CA LYS A 63 14.63 -7.73 4.97
C LYS A 63 13.94 -9.04 5.38
N ASN A 64 14.55 -9.84 6.25
CA ASN A 64 14.02 -11.14 6.66
C ASN A 64 12.92 -11.05 7.75
N SER A 65 12.59 -9.85 8.20
CA SER A 65 11.57 -9.57 9.22
C SER A 65 10.41 -8.71 8.73
N VAL A 66 10.39 -8.32 7.44
CA VAL A 66 9.35 -7.46 6.85
C VAL A 66 7.94 -8.03 7.01
N TRP A 67 7.78 -9.36 6.96
CA TRP A 67 6.50 -10.05 7.12
C TRP A 67 5.82 -9.80 8.48
N ARG A 68 6.53 -9.21 9.45
CA ARG A 68 5.99 -8.85 10.77
C ARG A 68 5.16 -7.57 10.78
N MET A 69 5.10 -6.82 9.67
CA MET A 69 4.34 -5.57 9.56
C MET A 69 2.83 -5.83 9.45
N LYS A 70 2.21 -6.26 10.55
CA LYS A 70 0.80 -6.67 10.56
C LYS A 70 -0.17 -5.52 10.75
N ASP A 71 0.19 -4.48 11.51
CA ASP A 71 -0.75 -3.41 11.86
C ASP A 71 -0.95 -2.43 10.68
N ALA A 72 0.09 -2.24 9.87
CA ALA A 72 0.02 -1.45 8.64
C ALA A 72 -0.99 -1.99 7.61
N THR A 73 -1.37 -3.28 7.72
CA THR A 73 -2.33 -3.91 6.78
C THR A 73 -3.79 -3.58 7.12
N ALA A 74 -4.14 -3.15 8.34
CA ALA A 74 -5.54 -3.10 8.78
C ALA A 74 -6.36 -1.97 8.15
N TYR A 75 -5.74 -0.80 7.93
CA TYR A 75 -6.43 0.39 7.38
C TYR A 75 -5.69 1.04 6.21
N GLY A 76 -4.46 0.61 5.91
CA GLY A 76 -3.59 1.30 4.95
C GLY A 76 -3.31 2.75 5.36
N LEU A 77 -3.11 2.99 6.66
CA LEU A 77 -2.83 4.31 7.22
C LEU A 77 -1.66 4.23 8.20
N VAL A 78 -0.92 5.33 8.35
CA VAL A 78 0.11 5.48 9.38
C VAL A 78 -0.52 5.62 10.76
N GLN A 79 -1.64 6.34 10.87
CA GLN A 79 -2.35 6.53 12.13
C GLN A 79 -3.87 6.45 11.90
N PHE A 80 -4.54 5.67 12.73
CA PHE A 80 -5.99 5.65 12.80
C PHE A 80 -6.49 6.24 14.11
N SER A 81 -7.47 7.13 14.02
CA SER A 81 -8.09 7.88 15.12
C SER A 81 -7.16 8.86 15.85
N THR A 82 -7.76 9.91 16.42
CA THR A 82 -7.07 10.87 17.29
C THR A 82 -6.74 10.19 18.63
N PRO A 83 -5.49 10.24 19.11
CA PRO A 83 -5.15 9.71 20.43
C PRO A 83 -5.96 10.40 21.54
N CYS A 84 -6.58 9.61 22.42
CA CYS A 84 -7.20 10.13 23.64
C CYS A 84 -6.11 10.57 24.61
N CYS A 85 -6.12 11.85 25.00
CA CYS A 85 -5.16 12.43 25.93
C CYS A 85 -5.92 13.01 27.13
N ASP A 86 -5.68 12.46 28.31
CA ASP A 86 -6.31 12.89 29.56
C ASP A 86 -5.36 13.75 30.42
N ASN A 87 -4.05 13.63 30.20
CA ASN A 87 -3.01 14.34 30.95
C ASN A 87 -2.04 15.09 30.05
N LYS A 88 -1.37 16.09 30.65
CA LYS A 88 -0.30 16.83 29.99
C LYS A 88 0.88 15.91 29.71
N GLY A 89 1.21 15.72 28.43
CA GLY A 89 2.36 14.94 28.01
C GLY A 89 2.03 13.55 27.46
N ASP A 90 0.75 13.17 27.36
CA ASP A 90 0.33 11.86 26.86
C ASP A 90 0.79 11.54 25.42
N LEU A 91 1.15 12.58 24.65
CA LEU A 91 1.69 12.46 23.30
C LEU A 91 3.23 12.44 23.24
N ALA A 92 3.93 12.58 24.37
CA ALA A 92 5.39 12.77 24.39
C ALA A 92 6.15 11.59 23.78
N ASP A 93 5.63 10.37 23.95
CA ASP A 93 6.25 9.14 23.50
C ASP A 93 5.61 8.58 22.21
N ILE A 94 4.67 9.31 21.58
CA ILE A 94 4.03 8.86 20.35
C ILE A 94 5.02 8.98 19.18
N SER A 95 5.19 7.87 18.48
CA SER A 95 5.98 7.78 17.24
C SER A 95 5.10 7.26 16.11
N TYR A 96 4.84 8.11 15.12
CA TYR A 96 4.12 7.72 13.91
C TYR A 96 5.03 6.87 13.02
N SER A 97 4.62 5.64 12.72
CA SER A 97 5.40 4.67 11.95
C SER A 97 4.50 3.57 11.38
N LEU A 98 5.02 2.81 10.42
CA LEU A 98 4.40 1.57 9.95
C LEU A 98 5.13 0.41 10.63
N ASP A 99 4.59 -0.07 11.75
CA ASP A 99 5.20 -1.14 12.56
C ASP A 99 6.66 -0.86 12.94
N GLY A 100 6.97 0.39 13.30
CA GLY A 100 8.32 0.84 13.64
C GLY A 100 9.18 1.28 12.45
N TYR A 101 8.69 1.13 11.21
CA TYR A 101 9.39 1.57 9.99
C TYR A 101 8.89 2.92 9.48
N GLU A 102 9.70 3.56 8.63
CA GLU A 102 9.37 4.86 8.04
C GLU A 102 8.30 4.69 6.96
N TYR A 103 7.29 5.57 6.97
CA TYR A 103 6.27 5.64 5.92
C TYR A 103 6.72 6.53 4.75
N LEU A 104 6.24 6.24 3.55
CA LEU A 104 6.45 7.14 2.41
C LEU A 104 5.40 8.26 2.32
N VAL A 105 4.16 7.94 2.63
CA VAL A 105 3.06 8.91 2.69
C VAL A 105 2.58 8.99 4.13
N ALA A 106 2.64 10.17 4.72
CA ALA A 106 1.96 10.46 5.98
C ALA A 106 0.46 10.33 5.73
N SER A 107 -0.19 9.39 6.41
CA SER A 107 -1.62 9.12 6.23
C SER A 107 -2.34 8.94 7.55
N TYR A 108 -3.45 9.64 7.69
CA TYR A 108 -4.26 9.70 8.90
C TYR A 108 -5.74 9.59 8.56
N GLY A 109 -6.54 8.96 9.42
CA GLY A 109 -7.99 9.09 9.37
C GLY A 109 -8.72 8.54 10.58
N ASP A 110 -10.01 8.89 10.69
CA ASP A 110 -10.86 8.57 11.83
C ASP A 110 -12.15 7.81 11.44
N GLY A 111 -12.22 7.32 10.21
CA GLY A 111 -13.42 6.70 9.64
C GLY A 111 -14.36 7.69 8.95
N SER A 112 -14.21 9.00 9.18
CA SER A 112 -14.99 10.05 8.52
C SER A 112 -14.16 10.90 7.57
N PHE A 113 -12.92 11.20 7.93
CA PHE A 113 -12.00 11.98 7.13
C PHE A 113 -10.64 11.29 7.08
N TYR A 114 -10.02 11.37 5.91
CA TYR A 114 -8.68 10.86 5.67
C TYR A 114 -7.82 11.95 5.05
N THR A 115 -6.56 12.03 5.47
CA THR A 115 -5.58 12.99 4.97
C THR A 115 -4.31 12.25 4.58
N TYR A 116 -3.70 12.69 3.48
CA TYR A 116 -2.50 12.09 2.91
C TYR A 116 -1.52 13.19 2.48
N ASN A 117 -0.24 12.98 2.74
CA ASN A 117 0.82 13.87 2.29
C ASN A 117 2.15 13.12 2.12
N LEU A 118 3.01 13.55 1.19
CA LEU A 118 4.34 12.97 1.06
C LEU A 118 5.13 13.27 2.33
N ALA A 119 5.79 12.27 2.90
CA ALA A 119 6.54 12.46 4.14
C ALA A 119 7.62 13.55 3.97
N GLU A 120 7.78 14.39 4.98
CA GLU A 120 8.73 15.49 5.03
C GLU A 120 10.15 15.04 4.72
N LYS A 121 10.56 13.90 5.27
CA LYS A 121 11.87 13.32 5.04
C LYS A 121 12.15 13.03 3.56
N ILE A 122 11.12 12.72 2.76
CA ILE A 122 11.32 12.30 1.36
C ILE A 122 11.49 13.51 0.47
N TRP A 123 10.49 14.41 0.44
CA TRP A 123 10.56 15.56 -0.45
C TRP A 123 11.71 16.49 -0.07
N MET A 124 12.06 16.59 1.23
CA MET A 124 13.26 17.33 1.66
C MET A 124 14.55 16.66 1.20
N THR A 125 14.66 15.34 1.29
CA THR A 125 15.87 14.60 0.85
C THR A 125 16.05 14.67 -0.67
N LEU A 126 14.94 14.68 -1.41
CA LEU A 126 14.92 14.73 -2.86
C LEU A 126 14.92 16.16 -3.43
N GLY A 127 14.88 17.20 -2.59
CA GLY A 127 14.87 18.60 -3.04
C GLY A 127 13.59 19.02 -3.78
N LEU A 128 12.46 18.35 -3.53
CA LEU A 128 11.22 18.59 -4.25
C LEU A 128 10.44 19.77 -3.69
N SER A 129 9.75 20.48 -4.56
CA SER A 129 8.89 21.61 -4.23
C SER A 129 7.41 21.26 -4.43
N PRO A 130 6.54 21.48 -3.42
CA PRO A 130 5.12 21.18 -3.53
C PRO A 130 4.35 22.25 -4.31
N ARG A 131 3.34 21.82 -5.05
CA ARG A 131 2.34 22.65 -5.72
C ARG A 131 0.96 22.01 -5.54
N CYS A 132 0.04 22.77 -4.95
CA CYS A 132 -1.33 22.31 -4.74
C CYS A 132 -2.20 22.57 -5.97
N ILE A 133 -2.97 21.57 -6.38
CA ILE A 133 -3.97 21.64 -7.44
C ILE A 133 -5.35 21.54 -6.79
N GLY A 134 -6.03 22.69 -6.71
CA GLY A 134 -7.34 22.84 -6.06
C GLY A 134 -8.54 22.47 -6.93
N ASN A 135 -9.74 22.82 -6.44
CA ASN A 135 -11.05 22.58 -7.05
C ASN A 135 -11.45 21.10 -7.06
N GLU A 136 -11.61 20.50 -8.24
CA GLU A 136 -12.18 19.17 -8.40
C GLU A 136 -11.23 18.05 -7.94
N HIS A 137 -9.91 18.26 -8.06
CA HIS A 137 -8.93 17.20 -7.85
C HIS A 137 -8.41 17.10 -6.41
N GLN A 138 -8.30 18.23 -5.68
CA GLN A 138 -7.69 18.31 -4.34
C GLN A 138 -6.41 17.44 -4.24
N GLU A 139 -5.46 17.75 -5.12
CA GLU A 139 -4.23 17.00 -5.33
C GLU A 139 -3.03 17.87 -4.96
N ILE A 140 -1.97 17.24 -4.46
CA ILE A 140 -0.66 17.88 -4.31
C ILE A 140 0.32 17.19 -5.26
N VAL A 141 1.13 18.01 -5.92
CA VAL A 141 2.18 17.59 -6.83
C VAL A 141 3.50 18.09 -6.29
N TYR A 142 4.54 17.27 -6.40
CA TYR A 142 5.91 17.62 -6.07
C TYR A 142 6.72 17.63 -7.36
N ASP A 143 7.33 18.76 -7.63
CA ASP A 143 8.18 19.01 -8.79
C ASP A 143 9.64 19.11 -8.32
N ASP A 144 10.60 18.59 -9.09
CA ASP A 144 12.00 18.99 -8.94
C ASP A 144 12.16 20.28 -9.76
N LEU A 145 12.67 21.34 -9.13
CA LEU A 145 12.87 22.64 -9.80
C LEU A 145 14.33 22.86 -10.21
N GLU A 146 15.26 22.08 -9.65
CA GLU A 146 16.67 22.10 -10.05
C GLU A 146 16.85 21.38 -11.40
N LYS A 147 16.08 20.29 -11.60
CA LYS A 147 15.90 19.64 -12.88
C LYS A 147 14.56 20.09 -13.46
N PRO A 148 14.38 20.22 -14.80
CA PRO A 148 13.07 20.58 -15.37
C PRO A 148 12.10 19.38 -15.34
N MET A 149 11.85 18.81 -14.16
CA MET A 149 11.09 17.58 -13.96
C MET A 149 9.85 17.87 -13.13
N THR A 150 8.70 17.83 -13.79
CA THR A 150 7.39 18.01 -13.15
C THR A 150 6.78 16.67 -12.78
N GLU A 151 5.87 16.68 -11.81
CA GLU A 151 5.09 15.53 -11.36
C GLU A 151 5.93 14.36 -10.85
N VAL A 152 7.05 14.65 -10.19
CA VAL A 152 7.94 13.65 -9.58
C VAL A 152 7.18 12.80 -8.56
N ALA A 153 6.33 13.42 -7.76
CA ALA A 153 5.38 12.71 -6.90
C ALA A 153 4.03 13.42 -6.90
N LYS A 154 2.94 12.67 -6.80
CA LYS A 154 1.60 13.26 -6.72
C LYS A 154 0.58 12.34 -6.08
N GLY A 155 -0.46 12.93 -5.49
CA GLY A 155 -1.59 12.19 -4.96
C GLY A 155 -2.66 13.08 -4.32
N GLN A 156 -3.82 12.48 -4.06
CA GLN A 156 -4.94 13.17 -3.42
C GLN A 156 -4.60 13.51 -1.97
N ILE A 157 -4.94 14.73 -1.54
CA ILE A 157 -4.60 15.27 -0.21
C ILE A 157 -5.58 14.79 0.86
N SER A 158 -6.85 14.61 0.48
CA SER A 158 -7.89 14.20 1.41
C SER A 158 -8.93 13.33 0.75
N ASN A 159 -9.62 12.58 1.59
CA ASN A 159 -10.81 11.83 1.23
C ASN A 159 -11.81 11.93 2.38
N GLU A 160 -13.09 12.01 2.03
CA GLU A 160 -14.19 12.03 2.99
C GLU A 160 -14.93 10.71 2.89
N TYR A 161 -15.36 10.21 4.04
CA TYR A 161 -16.10 8.98 4.18
C TYR A 161 -17.37 9.23 4.97
N TYR A 162 -18.50 9.23 4.27
CA TYR A 162 -19.82 9.28 4.89
C TYR A 162 -20.59 8.05 4.46
N TRP A 163 -20.40 6.95 5.21
CA TRP A 163 -20.83 5.58 4.86
C TRP A 163 -20.21 5.02 3.57
N ARG A 164 -19.42 5.83 2.85
CA ARG A 164 -18.85 5.57 1.52
C ARG A 164 -17.64 6.47 1.29
N GLN A 165 -16.56 5.91 0.75
CA GLN A 165 -15.44 6.67 0.21
C GLN A 165 -15.90 7.54 -0.97
N ARG A 166 -15.63 8.86 -0.91
CA ARG A 166 -16.01 9.79 -1.98
C ARG A 166 -15.09 9.72 -3.19
N ARG A 167 -13.82 9.40 -3.00
CA ARG A 167 -12.83 9.27 -4.08
C ARG A 167 -11.77 8.23 -3.77
N ASN A 168 -11.24 7.57 -4.79
CA ASN A 168 -10.04 6.76 -4.62
C ASN A 168 -8.84 7.67 -4.34
N VAL A 169 -7.92 7.19 -3.53
CA VAL A 169 -6.64 7.85 -3.24
C VAL A 169 -5.52 6.99 -3.82
N ILE A 170 -4.68 7.60 -4.66
CA ILE A 170 -3.52 6.94 -5.23
C ILE A 170 -2.37 7.94 -5.19
N TRP A 171 -1.34 7.60 -4.43
CA TRP A 171 -0.08 8.33 -4.39
C TRP A 171 0.96 7.62 -5.23
N LYS A 172 1.61 8.39 -6.09
CA LYS A 172 2.65 7.88 -6.98
C LYS A 172 3.94 8.70 -6.85
N VAL A 173 5.07 8.02 -7.03
CA VAL A 173 6.41 8.61 -7.13
C VAL A 173 7.10 8.03 -8.34
N ARG A 174 7.84 8.86 -9.07
CA ARG A 174 8.64 8.44 -10.21
C ARG A 174 9.76 7.48 -9.78
N ASN A 175 9.95 6.40 -10.53
CA ASN A 175 10.78 5.25 -10.15
C ASN A 175 12.23 5.64 -9.84
N ASP A 176 12.83 6.51 -10.66
CA ASP A 176 14.20 6.99 -10.44
C ASP A 176 14.39 7.77 -9.14
N TYR A 177 13.46 8.65 -8.78
CA TYR A 177 13.50 9.37 -7.50
C TYR A 177 13.23 8.44 -6.31
N LEU A 178 12.28 7.51 -6.44
CA LEU A 178 12.00 6.55 -5.38
C LEU A 178 13.23 5.67 -5.11
N ARG A 179 13.88 5.16 -6.16
CA ARG A 179 15.08 4.34 -6.00
C ARG A 179 16.29 5.14 -5.50
N ASP A 180 16.47 6.39 -5.94
CA ASP A 180 17.53 7.25 -5.40
C ASP A 180 17.31 7.50 -3.90
N TYR A 181 16.07 7.79 -3.47
CA TYR A 181 15.74 7.92 -2.06
C TYR A 181 16.07 6.65 -1.27
N LEU A 182 15.56 5.50 -1.73
CA LEU A 182 15.78 4.20 -1.07
C LEU A 182 17.28 3.83 -1.01
N TRP A 183 18.02 4.10 -2.09
CA TRP A 183 19.47 3.87 -2.16
C TRP A 183 20.24 4.75 -1.18
N ARG A 184 19.94 6.06 -1.10
CA ARG A 184 20.56 6.97 -0.12
C ARG A 184 20.28 6.57 1.33
N ARG A 185 19.14 5.92 1.58
CA ARG A 185 18.77 5.40 2.90
C ARG A 185 19.39 4.03 3.19
N GLY A 186 19.74 3.23 2.17
CA GLY A 186 20.08 1.81 2.33
C GLY A 186 18.86 0.96 2.72
N HIS A 187 17.70 1.30 2.13
CA HIS A 187 16.40 0.75 2.50
C HIS A 187 15.70 0.11 1.29
N LEU A 188 14.80 -0.82 1.55
CA LEU A 188 13.88 -1.46 0.61
C LEU A 188 12.51 -0.75 0.66
N GLY A 189 11.80 -0.72 -0.47
CA GLY A 189 10.39 -0.33 -0.47
C GLY A 189 9.49 -1.55 -0.27
N VAL A 190 8.78 -1.57 0.85
CA VAL A 190 7.92 -2.70 1.28
C VAL A 190 6.47 -2.26 1.22
N ARG A 191 5.63 -2.96 0.46
CA ARG A 191 4.18 -2.75 0.46
C ARG A 191 3.56 -3.55 1.59
N SER A 192 2.76 -2.89 2.41
CA SER A 192 1.83 -3.52 3.34
C SER A 192 0.42 -3.21 2.86
N PHE A 193 -0.39 -4.24 2.63
CA PHE A 193 -1.73 -4.04 2.07
C PHE A 193 -2.78 -4.99 2.61
N TYR A 194 -4.01 -4.48 2.61
CA TYR A 194 -5.23 -5.25 2.66
C TYR A 194 -5.94 -5.20 1.31
N TYR A 195 -6.43 -6.35 0.88
CA TYR A 195 -7.19 -6.52 -0.34
C TYR A 195 -8.47 -7.30 -0.04
N LYS A 196 -9.57 -6.93 -0.71
CA LYS A 196 -10.83 -7.66 -0.66
C LYS A 196 -11.53 -7.61 -2.02
N SER A 197 -12.15 -8.70 -2.43
CA SER A 197 -13.00 -8.74 -3.62
C SER A 197 -13.93 -9.96 -3.62
N TYR A 198 -14.96 -9.92 -4.45
CA TYR A 198 -15.74 -11.10 -4.83
C TYR A 198 -15.14 -11.75 -6.07
N ILE A 199 -14.84 -13.04 -5.96
CA ILE A 199 -14.36 -13.88 -7.05
C ILE A 199 -15.39 -14.95 -7.39
N LYS A 200 -15.31 -15.45 -8.63
CA LYS A 200 -16.17 -16.55 -9.07
C LYS A 200 -15.75 -17.83 -8.38
N ASP A 201 -16.75 -18.65 -8.07
CA ASP A 201 -16.52 -20.02 -7.63
C ASP A 201 -15.83 -20.84 -8.74
N SER A 202 -14.90 -21.71 -8.35
CA SER A 202 -14.17 -22.59 -9.26
C SER A 202 -13.81 -23.91 -8.55
N GLU A 203 -13.65 -24.98 -9.33
CA GLU A 203 -13.27 -26.29 -8.79
C GLU A 203 -11.91 -26.24 -8.07
N GLU A 204 -10.98 -25.43 -8.55
CA GLU A 204 -9.68 -25.19 -7.91
C GLU A 204 -9.85 -24.60 -6.50
N ILE A 205 -10.63 -23.53 -6.36
CA ILE A 205 -10.87 -22.89 -5.06
C ILE A 205 -11.63 -23.85 -4.14
N ARG A 206 -12.60 -24.61 -4.66
CA ARG A 206 -13.34 -25.60 -3.86
C ARG A 206 -12.48 -26.74 -3.37
N THR A 207 -11.54 -27.19 -4.19
CA THR A 207 -10.54 -28.19 -3.80
C THR A 207 -9.66 -27.65 -2.67
N LEU A 208 -9.22 -26.39 -2.81
CA LEU A 208 -8.43 -25.70 -1.79
C LEU A 208 -9.18 -25.56 -0.45
N MET A 209 -10.47 -25.23 -0.51
CA MET A 209 -11.35 -25.12 0.67
C MET A 209 -11.70 -26.49 1.29
N ARG A 210 -11.38 -27.61 0.64
CA ARG A 210 -11.62 -28.98 1.12
C ARG A 210 -13.08 -29.22 1.54
N GLY A 211 -14.02 -28.66 0.77
CA GLY A 211 -15.46 -28.74 1.04
C GLY A 211 -15.96 -27.97 2.26
N LYS A 212 -15.12 -27.13 2.89
CA LYS A 212 -15.53 -26.22 3.97
C LYS A 212 -16.11 -24.92 3.39
N PRO A 213 -16.99 -24.21 4.11
CA PRO A 213 -17.52 -22.92 3.67
C PRO A 213 -16.51 -21.76 3.81
N HIS A 214 -15.38 -22.02 4.46
CA HIS A 214 -14.35 -21.04 4.78
C HIS A 214 -12.97 -21.69 4.83
N LEU A 215 -11.99 -20.98 4.30
CA LEU A 215 -10.57 -21.27 4.34
C LEU A 215 -9.84 -20.05 4.90
N ARG A 216 -8.96 -20.28 5.87
CA ARG A 216 -7.96 -19.30 6.29
C ARG A 216 -6.59 -19.95 6.27
N GLU A 217 -5.65 -19.34 5.57
CA GLU A 217 -4.31 -19.88 5.37
C GLU A 217 -3.25 -18.80 5.58
N THR A 218 -2.17 -19.19 6.24
CA THR A 218 -0.99 -18.34 6.46
C THR A 218 0.23 -19.24 6.23
N PRO A 219 1.08 -18.96 5.22
CA PRO A 219 2.26 -19.79 4.96
C PRO A 219 3.27 -19.68 6.11
N ALA A 220 4.21 -20.62 6.18
CA ALA A 220 5.21 -20.68 7.24
C ALA A 220 6.10 -19.42 7.33
N GLU A 221 6.39 -18.79 6.19
CA GLU A 221 7.14 -17.52 6.13
C GLU A 221 6.25 -16.29 6.36
N GLY A 222 4.93 -16.48 6.45
CA GLY A 222 3.99 -15.53 7.05
C GLY A 222 3.81 -14.18 6.34
N TRP A 223 4.24 -14.05 5.08
CA TRP A 223 4.15 -12.78 4.34
C TRP A 223 2.73 -12.41 3.89
N TYR A 224 1.78 -13.33 3.97
CA TYR A 224 0.35 -13.03 3.82
C TYR A 224 -0.54 -13.84 4.77
N ASP A 225 -1.76 -13.35 5.01
CA ASP A 225 -2.90 -14.05 5.57
C ASP A 225 -4.02 -14.02 4.54
N LEU A 226 -4.51 -15.19 4.15
CA LEU A 226 -5.54 -15.37 3.14
C LEU A 226 -6.81 -15.88 3.81
N ASP A 227 -7.92 -15.24 3.50
CA ASP A 227 -9.25 -15.66 3.90
C ASP A 227 -10.14 -15.79 2.66
N ILE A 228 -10.71 -16.97 2.45
CA ILE A 228 -11.69 -17.24 1.39
C ILE A 228 -12.94 -17.82 2.03
N ARG A 229 -14.10 -17.19 1.83
CA ARG A 229 -15.37 -17.66 2.38
C ARG A 229 -16.50 -17.59 1.37
N GLU A 230 -17.48 -18.47 1.55
CA GLU A 230 -18.71 -18.42 0.79
C GLU A 230 -19.43 -17.08 0.97
N HIS A 231 -19.99 -16.57 -0.12
CA HIS A 231 -20.83 -15.39 -0.14
C HIS A 231 -22.13 -15.67 -0.89
N VAL A 232 -23.06 -14.72 -0.85
CA VAL A 232 -24.33 -14.83 -1.56
C VAL A 232 -24.12 -14.93 -3.07
N ASP A 233 -25.11 -15.50 -3.76
CA ASP A 233 -25.16 -15.61 -5.22
C ASP A 233 -24.06 -16.45 -5.88
N GLY A 234 -23.50 -17.43 -5.16
CA GLY A 234 -22.49 -18.34 -5.71
C GLY A 234 -21.12 -17.69 -5.92
N LEU A 235 -20.88 -16.56 -5.26
CA LEU A 235 -19.57 -15.89 -5.23
C LEU A 235 -18.80 -16.29 -3.98
N LEU A 236 -17.48 -16.14 -4.06
CA LEU A 236 -16.59 -16.28 -2.91
C LEU A 236 -16.03 -14.90 -2.57
N LEU A 237 -15.99 -14.57 -1.28
CA LEU A 237 -15.28 -13.42 -0.77
C LEU A 237 -13.83 -13.83 -0.52
N ILE A 238 -12.89 -13.17 -1.19
CA ILE A 238 -11.45 -13.26 -0.91
C ILE A 238 -11.02 -12.02 -0.13
N GLN A 239 -10.21 -12.23 0.91
CA GLN A 239 -9.51 -11.18 1.64
C GLN A 239 -8.05 -11.58 1.81
N VAL A 240 -7.14 -10.64 1.61
CA VAL A 240 -5.70 -10.85 1.72
C VAL A 240 -5.10 -9.72 2.52
N TRP A 241 -4.35 -10.04 3.57
CA TRP A 241 -3.43 -9.12 4.24
C TRP A 241 -2.03 -9.57 3.89
N ALA A 242 -1.19 -8.69 3.35
CA ALA A 242 0.15 -9.09 2.93
C ALA A 242 1.18 -7.98 3.10
N THR A 243 2.41 -8.41 3.31
CA THR A 243 3.59 -7.55 3.33
C THR A 243 4.62 -8.10 2.37
N ILE A 244 4.97 -7.34 1.33
CA ILE A 244 5.93 -7.75 0.30
C ILE A 244 7.02 -6.72 0.08
N ILE A 245 8.22 -7.19 -0.21
CA ILE A 245 9.29 -6.35 -0.76
C ILE A 245 8.93 -6.05 -2.21
N ALA A 246 8.56 -4.80 -2.48
CA ALA A 246 8.07 -4.37 -3.78
C ALA A 246 9.16 -3.75 -4.63
N ILE A 247 10.18 -3.12 -4.05
CA ILE A 247 11.25 -2.45 -4.81
C ILE A 247 12.57 -2.49 -4.06
N LEU A 248 13.66 -2.69 -4.80
CA LEU A 248 15.02 -2.71 -4.29
C LEU A 248 15.73 -1.35 -4.53
N PRO A 249 16.69 -0.96 -3.66
CA PRO A 249 17.46 0.28 -3.75
C PRO A 249 18.52 0.19 -4.85
N GLU A 250 18.09 0.21 -6.11
CA GLU A 250 18.97 0.14 -7.28
C GLU A 250 19.12 1.52 -7.92
N LYS A 251 20.36 2.02 -7.99
CA LYS A 251 20.62 3.32 -8.61
C LYS A 251 20.51 3.20 -10.13
N PHE A 252 19.82 4.15 -10.75
CA PHE A 252 19.88 4.32 -12.21
C PHE A 252 21.28 4.78 -12.63
N PRO A 253 21.80 4.33 -13.78
CA PRO A 253 23.03 4.86 -14.34
C PRO A 253 22.90 6.38 -14.58
N GLU A 254 23.99 7.12 -14.36
CA GLU A 254 24.09 8.55 -14.66
C GLU A 254 24.18 8.84 -16.16
#